data_AF-A0A967Z4L3-F1
#
_entry.id   AF-A0A967Z4L3-F1
#
_cell.length_a   1.000
_cell.length_b   1.000
_cell.length_c   1.000
_cell.angle_alpha   90.00
_cell.angle_beta   90.00
_cell.angle_gamma   90.00
#
_symmetry.space_group_name_H-M   'P 1'
#
loop_
_entity.id
_entity.type
_entity.pdbx_description
1 polymer ?
#
loop_
_entity_poly.entity_id
_entity_poly.type
_entity_poly.pdbx_seq_one_letter_code
_entity_poly.pdbx_strand_id
1 'polypeptide(L)'
;LEQTHICLGVEGLPQNHIDRYGTYLLNIILGGNMSSRLFQKIREEMGMAYSVYSFHHNHSDSGAFIVYAGTSAEEAPLTVRTILEEMTR
;
A
#
# COMPACT_ATOMS: atom_id res chain seq x y z
N LEU A 1 1.17 18.23 -14.73
CA LEU A 1 1.41 17.62 -13.40
C LEU A 1 2.21 16.36 -13.65
N GLU A 2 3.50 16.40 -13.35
CA GLU A 2 4.39 15.25 -13.48
C GLU A 2 4.39 14.51 -12.13
N GLN A 3 4.11 13.21 -12.13
CA GLN A 3 4.07 12.39 -10.93
C GLN A 3 5.08 11.26 -11.04
N THR A 4 5.76 10.98 -9.94
CA THR A 4 6.50 9.74 -9.74
C THR A 4 5.53 8.70 -9.19
N HIS A 5 5.40 7.60 -9.92
CA HIS A 5 4.55 6.48 -9.55
C HIS A 5 5.39 5.39 -8.88
N ILE A 6 5.00 5.03 -7.66
CA ILE A 6 5.70 4.06 -6.82
C ILE A 6 4.79 2.86 -6.62
N CYS A 7 5.31 1.66 -6.86
CA CYS A 7 4.68 0.40 -6.51
C CYS A 7 5.66 -0.42 -5.66
N LEU A 8 5.29 -0.72 -4.42
CA LEU A 8 6.04 -1.59 -3.52
C LEU A 8 5.22 -2.84 -3.27
N GLY A 9 5.77 -4.00 -3.63
CA GLY A 9 5.07 -5.28 -3.55
C GLY A 9 5.86 -6.33 -2.81
N VAL A 10 5.15 -7.20 -2.09
CA VAL A 10 5.65 -8.44 -1.51
C VAL A 10 4.81 -9.62 -2.00
N GLU A 11 5.31 -10.84 -1.81
CA GLU A 11 4.53 -12.04 -2.04
C GLU A 11 3.26 -12.02 -1.19
N GLY A 12 2.13 -12.27 -1.84
CA GLY A 12 0.82 -12.39 -1.22
C GLY A 12 0.37 -13.84 -1.18
N LEU A 13 -0.85 -14.06 -0.70
CA LEU A 13 -1.41 -15.41 -0.57
C LEU A 13 -2.17 -15.85 -1.83
N PRO A 14 -2.16 -17.14 -2.19
CA PRO A 14 -3.02 -17.67 -3.24
C PRO A 14 -4.51 -17.59 -2.86
N GLN A 15 -5.38 -17.66 -3.86
CA GLN A 15 -6.83 -17.49 -3.72
C GLN A 15 -7.48 -18.53 -2.81
N ASN A 16 -6.92 -19.73 -2.73
CA ASN A 16 -7.42 -20.82 -1.89
C ASN A 16 -6.76 -20.88 -0.50
N HIS A 17 -5.86 -19.94 -0.16
CA HIS A 17 -5.21 -19.94 1.14
C HIS A 17 -6.23 -19.73 2.27
N ILE A 18 -6.02 -20.43 3.39
CA ILE A 18 -6.91 -20.35 4.57
C ILE A 18 -6.93 -18.94 5.17
N ASP A 19 -5.77 -18.28 5.18
CA ASP A 19 -5.59 -16.93 5.76
C ASP A 19 -5.92 -15.77 4.81
N ARG A 20 -6.49 -16.02 3.62
CA ARG A 20 -6.75 -14.95 2.63
C ARG A 20 -7.58 -13.79 3.18
N TYR A 21 -8.55 -14.08 4.06
CA TYR A 21 -9.38 -13.05 4.69
C TYR A 21 -8.58 -12.22 5.71
N GLY A 22 -7.54 -12.80 6.32
CA GLY A 22 -6.57 -12.06 7.12
C GLY A 22 -5.85 -11.00 6.28
N THR A 23 -5.45 -11.34 5.05
CA THR A 23 -4.85 -10.38 4.11
C THR A 23 -5.85 -9.29 3.67
N TYR A 24 -7.15 -9.61 3.60
CA TYR A 24 -8.18 -8.62 3.27
C TYR A 24 -8.34 -7.59 4.41
N LEU A 25 -8.35 -8.07 5.66
CA LEU A 25 -8.36 -7.20 6.84
C LEU A 25 -7.08 -6.36 6.93
N LEU A 26 -5.92 -6.97 6.69
CA LEU A 26 -4.64 -6.25 6.60
C LEU A 26 -4.72 -5.12 5.56
N ASN A 27 -5.30 -5.40 4.39
CA ASN A 27 -5.47 -4.40 3.35
C ASN A 27 -6.31 -3.21 3.85
N ILE A 28 -7.44 -3.47 4.50
CA ILE A 28 -8.32 -2.44 5.08
C ILE A 28 -7.57 -1.56 6.10
N ILE A 29 -6.74 -2.19 6.95
CA ILE A 29 -5.95 -1.48 7.97
C ILE A 29 -4.85 -0.63 7.33
N LEU A 30 -4.13 -1.19 6.35
CA LEU A 30 -2.93 -0.56 5.80
C LEU A 30 -3.25 0.56 4.80
N GLY A 31 -4.05 0.28 3.76
CA GLY A 31 -4.21 1.21 2.64
C GLY A 31 -5.52 1.07 1.85
N GLY A 32 -6.48 0.25 2.31
CA GLY A 32 -7.68 -0.11 1.56
C GLY A 32 -8.83 0.88 1.64
N ASN A 33 -8.75 1.90 2.50
CA ASN A 33 -9.79 2.92 2.66
C ASN A 33 -9.23 4.25 3.22
N MET A 34 -10.10 5.23 3.44
CA MET A 34 -9.71 6.57 3.92
C MET A 34 -9.28 6.59 5.40
N SER A 35 -9.72 5.63 6.21
CA SER A 35 -9.31 5.52 7.62
C SER A 35 -8.03 4.68 7.80
N SER A 36 -7.44 4.20 6.71
CA SER A 36 -6.28 3.33 6.74
C SER A 36 -5.01 4.09 7.10
N ARG A 37 -4.01 3.36 7.60
CA ARG A 37 -2.75 3.93 8.09
C ARG A 37 -2.03 4.77 7.04
N LEU A 38 -1.88 4.25 5.83
CA LEU A 38 -1.20 4.95 4.73
C LEU A 38 -1.98 6.18 4.28
N PHE A 39 -3.31 6.11 4.21
CA PHE A 39 -4.13 7.26 3.83
C PHE A 39 -3.99 8.38 4.87
N GLN A 40 -4.15 8.05 6.15
CA GLN A 40 -4.01 9.04 7.23
C GLN A 40 -2.58 9.60 7.25
N LYS A 41 -1.55 8.76 7.19
CA LYS A 41 -0.17 9.20 7.37
C LYS A 41 0.36 10.01 6.17
N ILE A 42 0.25 9.45 4.97
CA ILE A 42 0.91 10.01 3.78
C ILE A 42 0.07 11.13 3.16
N ARG A 43 -1.25 10.95 3.12
CA ARG A 43 -2.15 11.91 2.47
C ARG A 43 -2.66 12.98 3.44
N GLU A 44 -3.23 12.60 4.58
CA GLU A 44 -3.85 13.58 5.49
C GLU A 44 -2.83 14.32 6.38
N GLU A 45 -1.90 13.61 7.01
CA GLU A 45 -0.92 14.22 7.91
C GLU A 45 0.26 14.89 7.18
N MET A 46 0.84 14.21 6.18
CA MET A 46 2.07 14.66 5.52
C MET A 46 1.83 15.35 4.17
N GLY A 47 0.68 15.15 3.52
CA GLY A 47 0.35 15.78 2.24
C GLY A 47 1.25 15.39 1.06
N MET A 48 2.06 14.32 1.18
CA MET A 48 3.07 13.96 0.16
C MET A 48 2.46 13.32 -1.09
N ALA A 49 1.36 12.57 -0.95
CA ALA A 49 0.72 11.88 -2.07
C ALA A 49 -0.80 12.02 -1.99
N TYR A 50 -1.43 12.45 -3.09
CA TYR A 50 -2.88 12.48 -3.19
C TYR A 50 -3.46 11.07 -3.37
N SER A 51 -2.79 10.24 -4.15
CA SER A 51 -3.18 8.85 -4.39
C SER A 51 -2.21 7.94 -3.66
N VAL A 52 -2.69 7.31 -2.60
CA VAL A 52 -1.98 6.26 -1.86
C VAL A 52 -2.98 5.20 -1.42
N TYR A 53 -2.70 3.93 -1.69
CA TYR A 53 -3.55 2.82 -1.31
C TYR A 53 -2.78 1.49 -1.37
N SER A 54 -3.35 0.47 -0.75
CA SER A 54 -2.87 -0.91 -0.88
C SER A 54 -3.94 -1.80 -1.51
N PHE A 55 -3.49 -2.88 -2.14
CA PHE A 55 -4.34 -3.91 -2.72
C PHE A 55 -3.63 -5.26 -2.73
N HIS A 56 -4.41 -6.33 -2.90
CA HIS A 56 -3.90 -7.67 -3.09
C HIS A 56 -4.40 -8.24 -4.42
N HIS A 57 -3.56 -9.02 -5.07
CA HIS A 57 -3.93 -9.89 -6.17
C HIS A 57 -3.72 -11.34 -5.72
N ASN A 58 -4.77 -12.14 -5.79
CA ASN A 58 -4.72 -13.55 -5.43
C ASN A 58 -4.94 -14.37 -6.70
N HIS A 59 -3.93 -15.12 -7.11
CA HIS A 59 -4.01 -16.09 -8.20
C HIS A 59 -4.20 -17.51 -7.63
N SER A 60 -4.37 -18.50 -8.50
CA SER A 60 -4.63 -19.88 -8.08
C SER A 60 -3.49 -20.52 -7.27
N ASP A 61 -2.26 -20.11 -7.57
CA ASP A 61 -1.01 -20.71 -7.12
C ASP A 61 -0.07 -19.72 -6.42
N SER A 62 -0.34 -18.42 -6.49
CA SER A 62 0.43 -17.36 -5.83
C SER A 62 -0.43 -16.11 -5.58
N GLY A 63 0.14 -15.08 -4.97
CA GLY A 63 -0.47 -13.78 -4.84
C GLY A 63 0.56 -12.66 -4.71
N ALA A 64 0.09 -11.42 -4.71
CA ALA A 64 0.89 -10.23 -4.46
C ALA A 64 0.12 -9.29 -3.53
N PHE A 65 0.82 -8.67 -2.58
CA PHE A 65 0.31 -7.55 -1.81
C PHE A 65 1.11 -6.31 -2.16
N ILE A 66 0.43 -5.26 -2.62
CA ILE A 66 1.05 -4.11 -3.27
C ILE A 66 0.56 -2.82 -2.64
N VAL A 67 1.47 -1.89 -2.38
CA VAL A 67 1.18 -0.49 -2.05
C VAL A 67 1.52 0.36 -3.27
N TYR A 68 0.59 1.23 -3.65
CA TYR A 68 0.77 2.24 -4.70
C TYR A 68 0.78 3.64 -4.09
N ALA A 69 1.64 4.51 -4.61
CA ALA A 69 1.59 5.95 -4.36
C ALA A 69 1.93 6.77 -5.61
N GLY A 70 1.22 7.88 -5.81
CA GLY A 70 1.54 8.91 -6.81
C GLY A 70 1.93 10.21 -6.12
N THR A 71 3.19 10.61 -6.25
CA THR A 71 3.80 11.76 -5.54
C THR A 71 4.71 12.58 -6.46
N SER A 72 5.30 13.67 -5.96
CA SER A 72 6.31 14.44 -6.69
C SER A 72 7.66 13.70 -6.69
N ALA A 73 8.56 14.03 -7.63
CA ALA A 73 9.89 13.43 -7.65
C ALA A 73 10.72 13.75 -6.38
N GLU A 74 10.50 14.93 -5.79
CA GLU A 74 11.17 15.38 -4.57
C GLU A 74 10.73 14.57 -3.34
N GLU A 75 9.44 14.28 -3.22
CA GLU A 75 8.84 13.56 -2.09
C GLU A 75 8.95 12.03 -2.22
N ALA A 76 9.34 11.51 -3.39
CA ALA A 76 9.37 10.08 -3.66
C ALA A 76 10.23 9.27 -2.66
N PRO A 77 11.47 9.68 -2.29
CA PRO A 77 12.28 8.93 -1.33
C PRO A 77 11.67 8.88 0.07
N LEU A 78 11.05 9.97 0.52
CA LEU A 78 10.39 10.04 1.82
C LEU A 78 9.11 9.19 1.82
N THR A 79 8.32 9.28 0.75
CA THR A 79 7.12 8.45 0.54
C THR A 79 7.44 6.96 0.62
N VAL A 80 8.50 6.50 -0.07
CA VAL A 80 8.95 5.09 0.00
C VAL A 80 9.30 4.69 1.44
N ARG A 81 10.06 5.53 2.16
CA ARG A 81 10.46 5.25 3.54
C ARG A 81 9.25 5.12 4.46
N THR A 82 8.31 6.06 4.38
CA THR A 82 7.09 6.04 5.20
C THR A 82 6.23 4.82 4.90
N ILE A 83 6.11 4.41 3.62
CA ILE A 83 5.40 3.17 3.28
C ILE A 83 6.06 1.96 3.96
N LEU A 84 7.39 1.83 3.90
CA LEU A 84 8.12 0.72 4.50
C LEU A 84 7.99 0.68 6.03
N GLU A 85 8.04 1.83 6.70
CA GLU A 85 7.81 1.96 8.14
C GLU A 85 6.39 1.50 8.52
N GLU A 86 5.37 1.92 7.77
CA GLU A 86 4.00 1.49 8.04
C GLU A 86 3.78 0.00 7.74
N MET A 87 4.47 -0.57 6.75
CA MET A 87 4.41 -2.00 6.43
C MET A 87 5.06 -2.91 7.49
N THR A 88 6.03 -2.41 8.25
CA THR A 88 6.83 -3.22 9.19
C THR A 88 6.42 -3.07 10.66
N ARG A 89 5.46 -2.20 10.95
CA ARG A 89 4.91 -1.95 12.29
C ARG A 89 3.68 -2.82 12.56
#